data_AF-A0A6A6S7B6-F1
#
_entry.id   AF-A0A6A6S7B6-F1
#
_cell.length_a   1.000
_cell.length_b   1.000
_cell.length_c   1.000
_cell.angle_alpha   90.00
_cell.angle_beta   90.00
_cell.angle_gamma   90.00
#
_symmetry.space_group_name_H-M   'P 1'
#
loop_
_entity.id
_entity.type
_entity.pdbx_description
1 polymer ?
#
loop_
_entity_poly.entity_id
_entity_poly.type
_entity_poly.pdbx_seq_one_letter_code
_entity_poly.pdbx_strand_id
1 'polypeptide(L)'
;MTEEQDSSLSTFQASMLVMEKSATMEKTQSEEAQVTASPDVPQYLGGLRKHFLMLGSRLIANSLYLSIFLVNFEISIVSTSLVSITNDFKQFGRISWAITAYLLTYTAFMVVFAKLSDTLGRKSILLSCIFVFVAFSGACGAAQTMNQLIVFRAFQGLGASGVYSLIMVILFELVPPELYPRNGVALTAVFAISLCTAPLLGGAINENTTWRWIFLLNVPAGTVGLVIVFLSLPKNFPHHGESHEKTSRDLKSIDTIGAALMLTAIILLITGFEEASNFSPWSSAEVLAPMLISMVVWIAFFFFERMLTLRATEFPEPVFPWRFCTSRVIMGIFMNAFLCGAVFTACVIQIPLLYQAVNGESPWHAGVRLIPFGGAVPFGAGLSAALCGKRRIPIIYMLFPALVFQAVGLVFMSRMTLDHILWKGQYGLQFMTGLGCGISMGVVTLMIPAVIERRDLATATATTVQVRMLGGALSLAVVTAVMNHDLNHTLAGILPPKQLVHIFQTLEAIGSISEPNKTVVRDTFLKGYNMQLRILIGFVLFEIPATLLMWQKDAVRIG
;
A
#
# COMPACT_ATOMS: atom_id res chain seq x y z
N MET A 1 84.42 40.79 0.42
CA MET A 1 84.32 39.55 1.22
C MET A 1 83.02 39.44 2.03
N THR A 2 82.11 40.42 1.96
CA THR A 2 80.86 40.44 2.76
C THR A 2 79.59 40.17 1.95
N GLU A 3 79.59 40.29 0.61
CA GLU A 3 78.40 40.01 -0.22
C GLU A 3 78.20 38.52 -0.57
N GLU A 4 79.27 37.72 -0.64
CA GLU A 4 79.17 36.28 -0.94
C GLU A 4 78.58 35.48 0.24
N GLN A 5 78.75 35.97 1.47
CA GLN A 5 78.30 35.29 2.68
C GLN A 5 76.78 35.43 2.90
N ASP A 6 76.20 36.60 2.61
CA ASP A 6 74.74 36.84 2.69
C ASP A 6 73.93 36.11 1.61
N SER A 7 74.51 35.95 0.40
CA SER A 7 73.91 35.15 -0.67
C SER A 7 73.80 33.66 -0.27
N SER A 8 74.84 33.11 0.36
CA SER A 8 74.83 31.72 0.82
C SER A 8 73.81 31.47 1.95
N LEU A 9 73.64 32.44 2.86
CA LEU A 9 72.70 32.33 3.98
C LEU A 9 71.24 32.43 3.53
N SER A 10 70.94 33.32 2.58
CA SER A 10 69.59 33.45 2.01
C SER A 10 69.19 32.22 1.19
N THR A 11 70.13 31.63 0.45
CA THR A 11 69.91 30.38 -0.29
C THR A 11 69.67 29.20 0.66
N PHE A 12 70.40 29.16 1.78
CA PHE A 12 70.21 28.14 2.82
C PHE A 12 68.84 28.28 3.51
N GLN A 13 68.42 29.49 3.87
CA GLN A 13 67.09 29.74 4.45
C GLN A 13 65.95 29.40 3.47
N ALA A 14 66.10 29.71 2.18
CA ALA A 14 65.13 29.34 1.16
C ALA A 14 65.01 27.81 1.02
N SER A 15 66.14 27.09 1.05
CA SER A 15 66.14 25.62 0.99
C SER A 15 65.52 24.98 2.24
N MET A 16 65.72 25.57 3.42
CA MET A 16 65.13 25.10 4.68
C MET A 16 63.61 25.31 4.70
N LEU A 17 63.12 26.45 4.17
CA LEU A 17 61.68 26.72 3.99
C LEU A 17 61.01 25.76 2.99
N VAL A 18 61.72 25.35 1.93
CA VAL A 18 61.22 24.36 0.96
C VAL A 18 61.17 22.96 1.56
N MET A 19 62.17 22.59 2.37
CA MET A 19 62.15 21.33 3.14
C MET A 19 61.04 21.31 4.19
N GLU A 20 60.82 22.41 4.92
CA GLU A 20 59.77 22.52 5.93
C GLU A 20 58.38 22.44 5.30
N LYS A 21 58.17 23.09 4.13
CA LYS A 21 56.94 22.97 3.32
C LYS A 21 56.73 21.57 2.77
N SER A 22 57.79 20.88 2.34
CA SER A 22 57.68 19.50 1.86
C SER A 22 57.33 18.53 2.99
N ALA A 23 57.94 18.71 4.17
CA ALA A 23 57.64 17.92 5.36
C ALA A 23 56.22 18.16 5.89
N THR A 24 55.71 19.40 5.82
CA THR A 24 54.30 19.67 6.15
C THR A 24 53.34 19.09 5.11
N MET A 25 53.65 19.17 3.81
CA MET A 25 52.86 18.51 2.77
C MET A 25 52.83 16.98 2.92
N GLU A 26 53.96 16.34 3.24
CA GLU A 26 54.00 14.90 3.53
C GLU A 26 53.19 14.54 4.78
N LYS A 27 53.23 15.38 5.83
CA LYS A 27 52.38 15.20 7.03
C LYS A 27 50.89 15.36 6.73
N THR A 28 50.51 16.35 5.93
CA THR A 28 49.12 16.55 5.50
C THR A 28 48.64 15.42 4.59
N GLN A 29 49.49 14.92 3.69
CA GLN A 29 49.16 13.76 2.84
C GLN A 29 49.08 12.45 3.63
N SER A 30 49.90 12.27 4.66
CA SER A 30 49.82 11.09 5.54
C SER A 30 48.65 11.14 6.53
N GLU A 31 48.26 12.34 6.99
CA GLU A 31 47.01 12.54 7.74
C GLU A 31 45.77 12.36 6.84
N GLU A 32 45.76 12.84 5.58
CA GLU A 32 44.69 12.56 4.61
C GLU A 32 44.62 11.07 4.21
N ALA A 33 45.77 10.38 4.13
CA ALA A 33 45.84 8.93 3.90
C ALA A 33 45.38 8.10 5.11
N GLN A 34 45.52 8.61 6.33
CA GLN A 34 44.99 7.96 7.55
C GLN A 34 43.50 8.27 7.78
N VAL A 35 43.00 9.45 7.41
CA VAL A 35 41.56 9.79 7.49
C VAL A 35 40.73 9.01 6.44
N THR A 36 41.34 8.59 5.34
CA THR A 36 40.71 7.72 4.32
C THR A 36 40.69 6.22 4.68
N ALA A 37 41.33 5.81 5.78
CA ALA A 37 41.34 4.42 6.26
C ALA A 37 40.41 4.20 7.47
N SER A 38 39.20 4.75 7.42
CA SER A 38 38.12 4.37 8.35
C SER A 38 37.44 3.07 7.88
N PRO A 39 37.16 2.08 8.75
CA PRO A 39 36.58 0.79 8.34
C PRO A 39 35.14 0.86 7.81
N ASP A 40 34.46 2.02 7.94
CA ASP A 40 33.01 2.15 7.74
C ASP A 40 32.61 3.00 6.51
N VAL A 41 33.53 3.34 5.62
CA VAL A 41 33.17 3.98 4.34
C VAL A 41 32.98 2.89 3.29
N PRO A 42 31.78 2.73 2.69
CA PRO A 42 31.58 1.79 1.60
C PRO A 42 32.54 2.16 0.46
N GLN A 43 33.51 1.29 0.20
CA GLN A 43 34.45 1.47 -0.90
C GLN A 43 33.66 1.38 -2.22
N TYR A 44 33.26 2.52 -2.77
CA TYR A 44 32.49 2.56 -4.01
C TYR A 44 33.37 2.12 -5.17
N LEU A 45 33.14 0.90 -5.65
CA LEU A 45 33.73 0.35 -6.87
C LEU A 45 33.56 1.32 -8.05
N GLY A 46 34.68 1.84 -8.58
CA GLY A 46 34.73 2.67 -9.80
C GLY A 46 34.79 1.84 -11.09
N GLY A 47 34.28 2.40 -12.20
CA GLY A 47 34.41 1.84 -13.56
C GLY A 47 33.16 1.14 -14.15
N LEU A 48 33.34 0.45 -15.28
CA LEU A 48 32.31 -0.25 -16.08
C LEU A 48 31.37 -1.14 -15.24
N ARG A 49 31.88 -1.69 -14.13
CA ARG A 49 31.15 -2.48 -13.13
C ARG A 49 30.06 -1.66 -12.43
N LYS A 50 30.28 -0.36 -12.16
CA LYS A 50 29.27 0.60 -11.66
C LYS A 50 28.19 0.85 -12.72
N HIS A 51 28.53 0.87 -14.01
CA HIS A 51 27.55 1.03 -15.09
C HIS A 51 26.69 -0.23 -15.26
N PHE A 52 27.28 -1.44 -15.21
CA PHE A 52 26.54 -2.70 -15.18
C PHE A 52 25.72 -2.87 -13.89
N LEU A 53 26.22 -2.42 -12.73
CA LEU A 53 25.44 -2.42 -11.47
C LEU A 53 24.29 -1.41 -11.51
N MET A 54 24.50 -0.22 -12.07
CA MET A 54 23.46 0.81 -12.22
C MET A 54 22.44 0.44 -13.30
N LEU A 55 22.84 -0.25 -14.38
CA LEU A 55 21.94 -0.77 -15.38
C LEU A 55 21.16 -1.97 -14.82
N GLY A 56 21.83 -2.86 -14.09
CA GLY A 56 21.22 -3.97 -13.37
C GLY A 56 20.22 -3.50 -12.31
N SER A 57 20.56 -2.50 -11.51
CA SER A 57 19.65 -1.94 -10.49
C SER A 57 18.42 -1.26 -11.11
N ARG A 58 18.57 -0.60 -12.26
CA ARG A 58 17.44 -0.06 -13.03
C ARG A 58 16.55 -1.16 -13.60
N LEU A 59 17.12 -2.23 -14.15
CA LEU A 59 16.36 -3.39 -14.64
C LEU A 59 15.60 -4.09 -13.51
N ILE A 60 16.26 -4.29 -12.36
CA ILE A 60 15.61 -4.82 -11.15
C ILE A 60 14.47 -3.89 -10.75
N ALA A 61 14.72 -2.60 -10.54
CA ALA A 61 13.69 -1.64 -10.13
C ALA A 61 12.49 -1.65 -11.09
N ASN A 62 12.72 -1.65 -12.40
CA ASN A 62 11.65 -1.73 -13.40
C ASN A 62 10.86 -3.04 -13.33
N SER A 63 11.51 -4.18 -13.08
CA SER A 63 10.81 -5.46 -12.89
C SER A 63 9.97 -5.50 -11.61
N LEU A 64 10.44 -4.85 -10.54
CA LEU A 64 9.69 -4.68 -9.30
C LEU A 64 8.50 -3.74 -9.53
N TYR A 65 8.70 -2.63 -10.26
CA TYR A 65 7.61 -1.73 -10.66
C TYR A 65 6.56 -2.43 -11.53
N LEU A 66 6.97 -3.28 -12.47
CA LEU A 66 6.04 -4.10 -13.26
C LEU A 66 5.26 -5.09 -12.38
N SER A 67 5.94 -5.76 -11.45
CA SER A 67 5.30 -6.76 -10.58
C SER A 67 4.27 -6.12 -9.65
N ILE A 68 4.60 -4.97 -9.04
CA ILE A 68 3.67 -4.24 -8.19
C ILE A 68 2.55 -3.56 -8.99
N PHE A 69 2.82 -3.14 -10.23
CA PHE A 69 1.79 -2.68 -11.17
C PHE A 69 0.72 -3.75 -11.36
N LEU A 70 1.11 -4.98 -11.73
CA LEU A 70 0.18 -6.08 -12.02
C LEU A 70 -0.70 -6.43 -10.81
N VAL A 71 -0.11 -6.47 -9.61
CA VAL A 71 -0.84 -6.78 -8.38
C VAL A 71 -1.88 -5.71 -8.04
N ASN A 72 -1.56 -4.43 -8.21
CA ASN A 72 -2.52 -3.35 -7.95
C ASN A 72 -3.57 -3.23 -9.07
N PHE A 73 -3.15 -3.47 -10.31
CA PHE A 73 -4.00 -3.50 -11.49
C PHE A 73 -5.11 -4.55 -11.34
N GLU A 74 -4.75 -5.75 -10.86
CA GLU A 74 -5.68 -6.87 -10.62
C GLU A 74 -6.83 -6.55 -9.65
N ILE A 75 -6.59 -5.73 -8.63
CA ILE A 75 -7.64 -5.34 -7.66
C ILE A 75 -8.75 -4.58 -8.37
N SER A 76 -8.37 -3.65 -9.24
CA SER A 76 -9.31 -2.73 -9.87
C SER A 76 -9.91 -3.30 -11.16
N ILE A 77 -9.15 -4.02 -11.99
CA ILE A 77 -9.64 -4.48 -13.30
C ILE A 77 -10.77 -5.51 -13.17
N VAL A 78 -10.66 -6.43 -12.20
CA VAL A 78 -11.66 -7.48 -11.97
C VAL A 78 -13.02 -6.87 -11.62
N SER A 79 -13.04 -5.74 -10.89
CA SER A 79 -14.28 -5.04 -10.53
C SER A 79 -15.17 -4.73 -11.74
N THR A 80 -14.56 -4.43 -12.90
CA THR A 80 -15.30 -4.08 -14.13
C THR A 80 -15.90 -5.27 -14.87
N SER A 81 -15.49 -6.50 -14.55
CA SER A 81 -15.93 -7.71 -15.24
C SER A 81 -16.78 -8.63 -14.38
N LEU A 82 -17.16 -8.19 -13.19
CA LEU A 82 -18.02 -8.94 -12.28
C LEU A 82 -19.32 -9.39 -12.93
N VAL A 83 -19.97 -8.48 -13.67
CA VAL A 83 -21.24 -8.78 -14.37
C VAL A 83 -21.03 -9.88 -15.41
N SER A 84 -19.99 -9.78 -16.24
CA SER A 84 -19.71 -10.78 -17.28
C SER A 84 -19.31 -12.14 -16.72
N ILE A 85 -18.49 -12.17 -15.65
CA ILE A 85 -18.15 -13.40 -14.92
C ILE A 85 -19.43 -14.07 -14.41
N THR A 86 -20.34 -13.28 -13.87
CA THR A 86 -21.59 -13.77 -13.28
C THR A 86 -22.56 -14.29 -14.34
N ASN A 87 -22.66 -13.59 -15.46
CA ASN A 87 -23.48 -14.03 -16.59
C ASN A 87 -22.97 -15.36 -17.18
N ASP A 88 -21.65 -15.55 -17.25
CA ASP A 88 -21.04 -16.79 -17.75
C ASP A 88 -21.31 -17.97 -16.80
N PHE A 89 -21.15 -17.77 -15.48
CA PHE A 89 -21.35 -18.84 -14.49
C PHE A 89 -22.78 -19.00 -13.97
N LYS A 90 -23.68 -18.07 -14.29
CA LYS A 90 -25.09 -18.03 -13.83
C LYS A 90 -25.24 -18.15 -12.30
N GLN A 91 -24.30 -17.59 -11.54
CA GLN A 91 -24.22 -17.70 -10.07
C GLN A 91 -24.15 -16.33 -9.38
N PHE A 92 -25.27 -15.61 -9.36
CA PHE A 92 -25.38 -14.26 -8.81
C PHE A 92 -25.08 -14.16 -7.29
N GLY A 93 -25.43 -15.19 -6.51
CA GLY A 93 -25.28 -15.15 -5.05
C GLY A 93 -23.85 -15.29 -4.52
N ARG A 94 -22.85 -15.59 -5.38
CA ARG A 94 -21.45 -15.82 -4.96
C ARG A 94 -20.44 -14.85 -5.58
N ILE A 95 -20.94 -13.80 -6.23
CA ILE A 95 -20.12 -12.84 -6.97
C ILE A 95 -19.16 -12.05 -6.07
N SER A 96 -19.63 -11.60 -4.90
CA SER A 96 -18.83 -10.79 -3.97
C SER A 96 -17.56 -11.55 -3.54
N TRP A 97 -17.72 -12.85 -3.26
CA TRP A 97 -16.62 -13.74 -2.86
C TRP A 97 -15.47 -13.84 -3.87
N ALA A 98 -15.68 -13.56 -5.17
CA ALA A 98 -14.61 -13.55 -6.16
C ALA A 98 -13.62 -12.38 -5.95
N ILE A 99 -14.10 -11.24 -5.45
CA ILE A 99 -13.26 -10.11 -5.04
C ILE A 99 -12.73 -10.37 -3.63
N THR A 100 -13.62 -10.75 -2.71
CA THR A 100 -13.31 -10.87 -1.28
C THR A 100 -12.23 -11.90 -1.02
N ALA A 101 -12.28 -13.08 -1.66
CA ALA A 101 -11.26 -14.11 -1.46
C ALA A 101 -9.84 -13.64 -1.81
N TYR A 102 -9.70 -12.83 -2.87
CA TYR A 102 -8.44 -12.20 -3.22
C TYR A 102 -8.02 -11.17 -2.17
N LEU A 103 -8.91 -10.23 -1.81
CA LEU A 103 -8.58 -9.18 -0.83
C LEU A 103 -8.26 -9.73 0.55
N LEU A 104 -8.98 -10.76 0.97
CA LEU A 104 -8.83 -11.46 2.25
C LEU A 104 -7.41 -12.00 2.42
N THR A 105 -6.95 -12.78 1.44
CA THR A 105 -5.60 -13.35 1.43
C THR A 105 -4.54 -12.30 1.14
N TYR A 106 -4.84 -11.35 0.26
CA TYR A 106 -3.99 -10.19 -0.05
C TYR A 106 -3.65 -9.39 1.22
N THR A 107 -4.63 -9.10 2.07
CA THR A 107 -4.42 -8.36 3.31
C THR A 107 -3.79 -9.23 4.40
N ALA A 108 -4.24 -10.47 4.61
CA ALA A 108 -3.81 -11.29 5.73
C ALA A 108 -2.32 -11.70 5.68
N PHE A 109 -1.79 -12.01 4.49
CA PHE A 109 -0.46 -12.63 4.36
C PHE A 109 0.72 -11.66 4.22
N MET A 110 0.49 -10.34 4.14
CA MET A 110 1.56 -9.34 3.90
C MET A 110 2.72 -9.44 4.89
N VAL A 111 2.41 -9.46 6.20
CA VAL A 111 3.41 -9.52 7.28
C VAL A 111 4.09 -10.89 7.34
N VAL A 112 3.33 -11.96 7.09
CA VAL A 112 3.85 -13.33 7.08
C VAL A 112 4.94 -13.48 6.02
N PHE A 113 4.70 -13.01 4.78
CA PHE A 113 5.72 -13.05 3.73
C PHE A 113 6.91 -12.13 4.00
N ALA A 114 6.68 -10.96 4.61
CA ALA A 114 7.78 -10.09 5.02
C ALA A 114 8.71 -10.81 6.01
N LYS A 115 8.15 -11.47 7.04
CA LYS A 115 8.94 -12.21 8.02
C LYS A 115 9.59 -13.47 7.46
N LEU A 116 8.89 -14.18 6.58
CA LEU A 116 9.44 -15.33 5.88
C LEU A 116 10.63 -14.93 4.99
N SER A 117 10.62 -13.72 4.44
CA SER A 117 11.74 -13.22 3.63
C SER A 117 12.94 -12.74 4.46
N ASP A 118 12.75 -12.38 5.74
CA ASP A 118 13.85 -12.11 6.65
C ASP A 118 14.66 -13.39 6.96
N THR A 119 14.01 -14.56 6.93
CA THR A 119 14.63 -15.87 7.25
C THR A 119 15.10 -16.63 6.01
N LEU A 120 14.26 -16.79 4.99
CA LEU A 120 14.55 -17.55 3.77
C LEU A 120 15.17 -16.70 2.64
N GLY A 121 15.30 -15.40 2.87
CA GLY A 121 15.90 -14.43 1.95
C GLY A 121 14.88 -13.75 1.02
N ARG A 122 15.18 -12.48 0.68
CA ARG A 122 14.32 -11.61 -0.14
C ARG A 122 14.00 -12.20 -1.51
N LYS A 123 15.03 -12.69 -2.22
CA LYS A 123 14.90 -13.20 -3.60
C LYS A 123 14.00 -14.43 -3.68
N SER A 124 14.23 -15.43 -2.83
CA SER A 124 13.53 -16.71 -2.88
C SER A 124 12.03 -16.55 -2.64
N ILE A 125 11.66 -15.76 -1.63
CA ILE A 125 10.25 -15.52 -1.31
C ILE A 125 9.59 -14.63 -2.36
N LEU A 126 10.26 -13.58 -2.84
CA LEU A 126 9.69 -12.74 -3.91
C LEU A 126 9.39 -13.56 -5.17
N LEU A 127 10.32 -14.39 -5.63
CA LEU A 127 10.11 -15.26 -6.80
C LEU A 127 8.95 -16.24 -6.59
N SER A 128 8.86 -16.83 -5.40
CA SER A 128 7.76 -17.74 -5.04
C SER A 128 6.41 -17.02 -5.09
N CYS A 129 6.33 -15.81 -4.56
CA CYS A 129 5.12 -14.99 -4.57
C CYS A 129 4.71 -14.56 -5.99
N ILE A 130 5.66 -14.12 -6.82
CA ILE A 130 5.39 -13.78 -8.23
C ILE A 130 4.91 -15.01 -8.99
N PHE A 131 5.55 -16.16 -8.79
CA PHE A 131 5.16 -17.41 -9.43
C PHE A 131 3.73 -17.82 -9.03
N VAL A 132 3.40 -17.81 -7.73
CA VAL A 132 2.05 -18.11 -7.24
C VAL A 132 1.03 -17.14 -7.84
N PHE A 133 1.31 -15.84 -7.83
CA PHE A 133 0.43 -14.83 -8.43
C PHE A 133 0.16 -15.11 -9.92
N VAL A 134 1.21 -15.36 -10.71
CA VAL A 134 1.11 -15.63 -12.16
C VAL A 134 0.38 -16.94 -12.44
N ALA A 135 0.75 -18.03 -11.75
CA ALA A 135 0.17 -19.34 -11.96
C ALA A 135 -1.33 -19.34 -11.65
N PHE A 136 -1.73 -18.75 -10.52
CA PHE A 136 -3.14 -18.67 -10.14
C PHE A 136 -3.91 -17.62 -10.94
N SER A 137 -3.28 -16.59 -11.48
CA SER A 137 -3.93 -15.72 -12.48
C SER A 137 -4.27 -16.51 -13.75
N GLY A 138 -3.35 -17.34 -14.25
CA GLY A 138 -3.65 -18.28 -15.35
C GLY A 138 -4.79 -19.25 -15.01
N ALA A 139 -4.80 -19.78 -13.78
CA ALA A 139 -5.88 -20.66 -13.30
C ALA A 139 -7.25 -19.96 -13.23
N CYS A 140 -7.29 -18.68 -12.79
CA CYS A 140 -8.51 -17.86 -12.83
C CYS A 140 -9.06 -17.71 -14.26
N GLY A 141 -8.19 -17.46 -15.24
CA GLY A 141 -8.57 -17.40 -16.65
C GLY A 141 -9.09 -18.74 -17.21
N ALA A 142 -8.64 -19.86 -16.65
CA ALA A 142 -9.07 -21.21 -17.02
C ALA A 142 -10.27 -21.74 -16.19
N ALA A 143 -10.79 -20.97 -15.24
CA ALA A 143 -11.83 -21.42 -14.32
C ALA A 143 -13.13 -21.81 -15.04
N GLN A 144 -13.71 -22.94 -14.63
CA GLN A 144 -14.94 -23.51 -15.21
C GLN A 144 -16.15 -23.33 -14.29
N THR A 145 -15.94 -23.00 -13.02
CA THR A 145 -17.01 -22.76 -12.05
C THR A 145 -16.68 -21.59 -11.14
N MET A 146 -17.71 -20.94 -10.58
CA MET A 146 -17.54 -19.84 -9.63
C MET A 146 -16.71 -20.26 -8.40
N ASN A 147 -16.92 -21.47 -7.86
CA ASN A 147 -16.16 -21.95 -6.71
C ASN A 147 -14.68 -22.14 -7.03
N GLN A 148 -14.35 -22.68 -8.22
CA GLN A 148 -12.97 -22.76 -8.67
C GLN A 148 -12.34 -21.37 -8.79
N LEU A 149 -13.07 -20.41 -9.37
CA LEU A 149 -12.60 -19.03 -9.49
C LEU A 149 -12.31 -18.44 -8.11
N ILE A 150 -13.22 -18.58 -7.14
CA ILE A 150 -13.04 -18.08 -5.76
C ILE A 150 -11.78 -18.68 -5.11
N VAL A 151 -11.57 -20.00 -5.24
CA VAL A 151 -10.39 -20.67 -4.69
C VAL A 151 -9.11 -20.19 -5.37
N PHE A 152 -9.09 -20.08 -6.70
CA PHE A 152 -7.94 -19.57 -7.43
C PHE A 152 -7.65 -18.10 -7.08
N ARG A 153 -8.68 -17.29 -6.87
CA ARG A 153 -8.56 -15.90 -6.40
C ARG A 153 -7.93 -15.81 -5.02
N ALA A 154 -8.27 -16.71 -4.09
CA ALA A 154 -7.61 -16.77 -2.79
C ALA A 154 -6.10 -17.04 -2.90
N PHE A 155 -5.70 -18.01 -3.74
CA PHE A 155 -4.27 -18.29 -3.93
C PHE A 155 -3.55 -17.18 -4.72
N GLN A 156 -4.22 -16.56 -5.68
CA GLN A 156 -3.70 -15.39 -6.41
C GLN A 156 -3.46 -14.21 -5.44
N GLY A 157 -4.40 -13.94 -4.54
CA GLY A 157 -4.29 -12.90 -3.51
C GLY A 157 -3.15 -13.16 -2.51
N LEU A 158 -2.95 -14.43 -2.14
CA LEU A 158 -1.81 -14.86 -1.34
C LEU A 158 -0.48 -14.51 -2.04
N GLY A 159 -0.31 -14.85 -3.32
CA GLY A 159 0.88 -14.45 -4.08
C GLY A 159 1.05 -12.92 -4.17
N ALA A 160 -0.04 -12.21 -4.45
CA ALA A 160 -0.07 -10.76 -4.54
C ALA A 160 0.35 -10.06 -3.23
N SER A 161 -0.04 -10.61 -2.06
CA SER A 161 0.31 -10.04 -0.75
C SER A 161 1.82 -9.97 -0.55
N GLY A 162 2.54 -11.04 -0.90
CA GLY A 162 3.98 -11.14 -0.76
C GLY A 162 4.71 -10.34 -1.83
N VAL A 163 4.19 -10.29 -3.06
CA VAL A 163 4.74 -9.40 -4.11
C VAL A 163 4.69 -7.95 -3.63
N TYR A 164 3.53 -7.48 -3.14
CA TYR A 164 3.38 -6.11 -2.68
C TYR A 164 4.29 -5.81 -1.47
N SER A 165 4.23 -6.63 -0.42
CA SER A 165 4.97 -6.36 0.82
C SER A 165 6.49 -6.41 0.61
N LEU A 166 6.99 -7.38 -0.16
CA LEU A 166 8.43 -7.53 -0.40
C LEU A 166 8.98 -6.46 -1.33
N ILE A 167 8.24 -6.05 -2.35
CA ILE A 167 8.71 -4.99 -3.26
C ILE A 167 8.84 -3.66 -2.51
N MET A 168 7.91 -3.34 -1.60
CA MET A 168 8.03 -2.15 -0.77
C MET A 168 9.32 -2.18 0.05
N VAL A 169 9.72 -3.33 0.59
CA VAL A 169 10.97 -3.46 1.35
C VAL A 169 12.21 -3.41 0.44
N ILE A 170 12.23 -4.24 -0.61
CA ILE A 170 13.38 -4.40 -1.51
C ILE A 170 13.70 -3.10 -2.23
N LEU A 171 12.70 -2.30 -2.63
CA LEU A 171 12.95 -1.02 -3.31
C LEU A 171 13.64 0.01 -2.43
N PHE A 172 13.41 -0.01 -1.11
CA PHE A 172 14.15 0.83 -0.17
C PHE A 172 15.51 0.22 0.17
N GLU A 173 15.64 -1.11 0.26
CA GLU A 173 16.94 -1.77 0.45
C GLU A 173 17.88 -1.65 -0.78
N LEU A 174 17.33 -1.43 -1.99
CA LEU A 174 18.09 -1.36 -3.25
C LEU A 174 18.79 0.00 -3.46
N VAL A 175 18.33 1.05 -2.80
CA VAL A 175 18.84 2.41 -3.01
C VAL A 175 19.32 3.03 -1.70
N PRO A 176 20.30 3.93 -1.74
CA PRO A 176 20.72 4.65 -0.55
C PRO A 176 19.60 5.61 -0.07
N PRO A 177 19.58 5.99 1.23
CA PRO A 177 18.49 6.75 1.84
C PRO A 177 18.10 8.05 1.14
N GLU A 178 19.07 8.72 0.50
CA GLU A 178 18.86 9.98 -0.21
C GLU A 178 17.95 9.80 -1.44
N LEU A 179 17.83 8.57 -1.95
CA LEU A 179 16.97 8.20 -3.07
C LEU A 179 15.61 7.63 -2.64
N TYR A 180 15.34 7.45 -1.35
CA TYR A 180 14.03 7.01 -0.86
C TYR A 180 12.88 7.89 -1.39
N PRO A 181 13.00 9.23 -1.40
CA PRO A 181 11.96 10.07 -1.97
C PRO A 181 11.67 9.78 -3.44
N ARG A 182 12.73 9.53 -4.24
CA ARG A 182 12.59 9.27 -5.68
C ARG A 182 11.91 7.94 -5.95
N ASN A 183 12.26 6.89 -5.21
CA ASN A 183 11.58 5.59 -5.32
C ASN A 183 10.15 5.66 -4.81
N GLY A 184 9.89 6.43 -3.74
CA GLY A 184 8.54 6.71 -3.26
C GLY A 184 7.66 7.34 -4.33
N VAL A 185 8.15 8.36 -5.06
CA VAL A 185 7.45 8.97 -6.20
C VAL A 185 7.17 7.95 -7.31
N ALA A 186 8.16 7.13 -7.68
CA ALA A 186 8.02 6.14 -8.74
C ALA A 186 7.00 5.04 -8.40
N LEU A 187 7.06 4.47 -7.19
CA LEU A 187 6.07 3.53 -6.65
C LEU A 187 4.66 4.07 -6.74
N THR A 188 4.55 5.33 -6.33
CA THR A 188 3.29 6.03 -6.27
C THR A 188 2.73 6.30 -7.68
N ALA A 189 3.58 6.67 -8.64
CA ALA A 189 3.19 6.79 -10.05
C ALA A 189 2.73 5.45 -10.65
N VAL A 190 3.40 4.35 -10.31
CA VAL A 190 2.98 3.00 -10.74
C VAL A 190 1.60 2.68 -10.19
N PHE A 191 1.34 2.98 -8.92
CA PHE A 191 0.03 2.80 -8.30
C PHE A 191 -1.05 3.63 -9.02
N ALA A 192 -0.76 4.89 -9.34
CA ALA A 192 -1.63 5.77 -10.14
C ALA A 192 -2.03 5.15 -11.48
N ILE A 193 -1.01 4.71 -12.23
CA ILE A 193 -1.19 4.18 -13.58
C ILE A 193 -1.99 2.89 -13.48
N SER A 194 -1.71 2.03 -12.48
CA SER A 194 -2.48 0.80 -12.28
C SER A 194 -3.96 1.08 -12.00
N LEU A 195 -4.29 2.01 -11.11
CA LEU A 195 -5.67 2.34 -10.74
C LEU A 195 -6.44 3.00 -11.89
N CYS A 196 -5.80 3.86 -12.66
CA CYS A 196 -6.44 4.54 -13.80
C CYS A 196 -6.59 3.62 -15.02
N THR A 197 -5.59 2.79 -15.32
CA THR A 197 -5.62 1.93 -16.52
C THR A 197 -6.47 0.69 -16.33
N ALA A 198 -6.62 0.19 -15.10
CA ALA A 198 -7.36 -1.02 -14.80
C ALA A 198 -8.84 -0.97 -15.23
N PRO A 199 -9.65 0.03 -14.85
CA PRO A 199 -11.04 0.09 -15.30
C PRO A 199 -11.18 0.29 -16.81
N LEU A 200 -10.27 1.06 -17.41
CA LEU A 200 -10.31 1.37 -18.84
C LEU A 200 -10.02 0.12 -19.68
N LEU A 201 -8.97 -0.62 -19.34
CA LEU A 201 -8.63 -1.86 -20.01
C LEU A 201 -9.63 -2.98 -19.70
N GLY A 202 -10.11 -3.06 -18.45
CA GLY A 202 -11.12 -4.02 -18.04
C GLY A 202 -12.43 -3.86 -18.80
N GLY A 203 -12.95 -2.63 -18.91
CA GLY A 203 -14.13 -2.32 -19.71
C GLY A 203 -13.93 -2.70 -21.18
N ALA A 204 -12.82 -2.27 -21.79
CA ALA A 204 -12.53 -2.55 -23.19
C ALA A 204 -12.40 -4.05 -23.51
N ILE A 205 -11.75 -4.82 -22.62
CA ILE A 205 -11.63 -6.28 -22.76
C ILE A 205 -13.00 -6.94 -22.65
N ASN A 206 -13.82 -6.49 -21.70
CA ASN A 206 -15.11 -7.08 -21.43
C ASN A 206 -16.16 -6.80 -22.52
N GLU A 207 -16.11 -5.63 -23.16
CA GLU A 207 -17.00 -5.27 -24.27
C GLU A 207 -16.69 -6.03 -25.56
N ASN A 208 -15.40 -6.26 -25.85
CA ASN A 208 -14.97 -6.79 -27.15
C ASN A 208 -14.59 -8.27 -27.12
N THR A 209 -14.33 -8.85 -25.95
CA THR A 209 -13.79 -10.20 -25.81
C THR A 209 -14.39 -10.93 -24.60
N THR A 210 -13.65 -11.86 -23.98
CA THR A 210 -14.10 -12.62 -22.80
C THR A 210 -13.40 -12.10 -21.54
N TRP A 211 -14.11 -12.14 -20.40
CA TRP A 211 -13.57 -11.75 -19.09
C TRP A 211 -12.29 -12.51 -18.70
N ARG A 212 -12.05 -13.70 -19.27
CA ARG A 212 -10.87 -14.54 -18.99
C ARG A 212 -9.55 -13.83 -19.32
N TRP A 213 -9.56 -12.95 -20.34
CA TRP A 213 -8.36 -12.21 -20.76
C TRP A 213 -7.83 -11.25 -19.70
N ILE A 214 -8.69 -10.78 -18.79
CA ILE A 214 -8.26 -9.93 -17.68
C ILE A 214 -7.24 -10.64 -16.80
N PHE A 215 -7.49 -11.92 -16.52
CA PHE A 215 -6.55 -12.74 -15.76
C PHE A 215 -5.34 -13.16 -16.61
N LEU A 216 -5.58 -13.57 -17.86
CA LEU A 216 -4.51 -14.05 -18.74
C LEU A 216 -3.47 -12.96 -19.08
N LEU A 217 -3.83 -11.68 -19.02
CA LEU A 217 -2.91 -10.56 -19.26
C LEU A 217 -1.77 -10.49 -18.22
N ASN A 218 -2.00 -10.96 -16.99
CA ASN A 218 -0.96 -11.00 -15.97
C ASN A 218 0.09 -12.08 -16.24
N VAL A 219 -0.26 -13.13 -16.97
CA VAL A 219 0.63 -14.28 -17.20
C VAL A 219 1.89 -13.87 -17.98
N PRO A 220 1.81 -13.25 -19.18
CA PRO A 220 3.00 -12.86 -19.91
C PRO A 220 3.78 -11.76 -19.18
N ALA A 221 3.11 -10.72 -18.67
CA ALA A 221 3.75 -9.60 -18.00
C ALA A 221 4.44 -10.02 -16.70
N GLY A 222 3.77 -10.84 -15.89
CA GLY A 222 4.31 -11.36 -14.64
C GLY A 222 5.42 -12.37 -14.85
N THR A 223 5.37 -13.17 -15.93
CA THR A 223 6.46 -14.08 -16.31
C THR A 223 7.72 -13.29 -16.69
N VAL A 224 7.58 -12.18 -17.44
CA VAL A 224 8.71 -11.29 -17.74
C VAL A 224 9.29 -10.70 -16.45
N GLY A 225 8.44 -10.22 -15.53
CA GLY A 225 8.88 -9.76 -14.21
C GLY A 225 9.64 -10.84 -13.43
N LEU A 226 9.10 -12.06 -13.38
CA LEU A 226 9.69 -13.22 -12.72
C LEU A 226 11.09 -13.54 -13.29
N VAL A 227 11.23 -13.60 -14.61
CA VAL A 227 12.50 -13.90 -15.29
C VAL A 227 13.53 -12.81 -15.02
N ILE A 228 13.16 -11.54 -15.10
CA ILE A 228 14.09 -10.43 -14.84
C ILE A 228 14.56 -10.45 -13.38
N VAL A 229 13.66 -10.64 -12.41
CA VAL A 229 14.03 -10.76 -10.99
C VAL A 229 14.92 -11.98 -10.76
N PHE A 230 14.60 -13.11 -11.40
CA PHE A 230 15.39 -14.34 -11.29
C PHE A 230 16.83 -14.16 -11.76
N LEU A 231 17.03 -13.51 -12.91
CA LEU A 231 18.34 -13.27 -13.49
C LEU A 231 19.11 -12.13 -12.82
N SER A 232 18.42 -11.07 -12.41
CA SER A 232 19.06 -9.80 -12.03
C SER A 232 19.21 -9.62 -10.53
N LEU A 233 18.28 -10.11 -9.70
CA LEU A 233 18.35 -9.93 -8.25
C LEU A 233 19.41 -10.90 -7.66
N PRO A 234 20.42 -10.43 -6.92
CA PRO A 234 21.43 -11.32 -6.35
C PRO A 234 20.86 -12.25 -5.27
N LYS A 235 21.42 -13.46 -5.15
CA LYS A 235 20.92 -14.48 -4.20
C LYS A 235 21.03 -14.06 -2.73
N ASN A 236 22.08 -13.30 -2.39
CA ASN A 236 22.38 -12.87 -1.02
C ASN A 236 21.90 -11.44 -0.73
N PHE A 237 20.97 -10.89 -1.53
CA PHE A 237 20.41 -9.57 -1.27
C PHE A 237 19.67 -9.54 0.09
N PRO A 238 19.88 -8.53 0.95
CA PRO A 238 20.67 -7.30 0.74
C PRO A 238 22.16 -7.37 1.15
N HIS A 239 22.60 -8.42 1.85
CA HIS A 239 23.94 -8.55 2.46
C HIS A 239 25.00 -9.08 1.47
N HIS A 240 25.46 -8.22 0.57
CA HIS A 240 26.49 -8.57 -0.40
C HIS A 240 27.88 -8.51 0.24
N GLY A 241 28.58 -9.64 0.34
CA GLY A 241 29.99 -9.68 0.73
C GLY A 241 30.26 -9.89 2.21
N GLU A 242 29.25 -9.81 3.08
CA GLU A 242 29.37 -10.31 4.44
C GLU A 242 29.37 -11.84 4.40
N SER A 243 30.44 -12.45 4.92
CA SER A 243 30.43 -13.86 5.25
C SER A 243 29.47 -14.04 6.41
N HIS A 244 28.18 -14.07 6.11
CA HIS A 244 27.25 -14.69 7.01
C HIS A 244 27.76 -16.12 7.19
N GLU A 245 28.32 -16.40 8.36
CA GLU A 245 28.16 -17.71 8.95
C GLU A 245 26.73 -18.15 8.62
N LYS A 246 26.61 -19.37 8.11
CA LYS A 246 25.33 -20.02 7.89
C LYS A 246 24.61 -20.18 9.22
N THR A 247 24.19 -19.11 9.86
CA THR A 247 23.02 -19.13 10.71
C THR A 247 21.88 -19.23 9.72
N SER A 248 21.66 -20.45 9.20
CA SER A 248 20.32 -20.82 8.79
C SER A 248 19.49 -20.54 10.03
N ARG A 249 18.82 -19.40 10.08
CA ARG A 249 17.71 -19.21 11.01
C ARG A 249 16.77 -20.32 10.61
N ASP A 250 16.82 -21.41 11.37
CA ASP A 250 16.07 -22.63 11.11
C ASP A 250 14.60 -22.24 10.95
N LEU A 251 13.78 -23.00 10.22
CA LEU A 251 12.35 -22.70 10.11
C LEU A 251 11.67 -22.62 11.49
N LYS A 252 12.30 -23.19 12.52
CA LYS A 252 11.95 -23.09 13.94
C LYS A 252 12.09 -21.69 14.55
N SER A 253 12.81 -20.78 13.90
CA SER A 253 12.93 -19.37 14.31
C SER A 253 11.69 -18.54 13.96
N ILE A 254 10.82 -19.07 13.11
CA ILE A 254 9.59 -18.39 12.68
C ILE A 254 8.51 -18.60 13.73
N ASP A 255 7.91 -17.51 14.20
CA ASP A 255 6.73 -17.57 15.05
C ASP A 255 5.48 -17.98 14.24
N THR A 256 5.34 -19.30 14.06
CA THR A 256 4.20 -19.91 13.35
C THR A 256 2.89 -19.78 14.10
N ILE A 257 2.92 -19.71 15.44
CA ILE A 257 1.72 -19.57 16.28
C ILE A 257 1.19 -18.13 16.18
N GLY A 258 2.05 -17.14 16.36
CA GLY A 258 1.69 -15.73 16.17
C GLY A 258 1.21 -15.46 14.75
N ALA A 259 1.88 -16.01 13.74
CA ALA A 259 1.42 -15.93 12.35
C ALA A 259 0.02 -16.52 12.16
N ALA A 260 -0.24 -17.72 12.70
CA ALA A 260 -1.55 -18.39 12.58
C ALA A 260 -2.66 -17.61 13.31
N LEU A 261 -2.38 -17.08 14.50
CA LEU A 261 -3.33 -16.26 15.26
C LEU A 261 -3.65 -14.96 14.52
N MET A 262 -2.64 -14.25 14.00
CA MET A 262 -2.82 -13.03 13.22
C MET A 262 -3.63 -13.28 11.94
N LEU A 263 -3.27 -14.32 11.17
CA LEU A 263 -4.00 -14.71 9.97
C LEU A 263 -5.45 -15.02 10.28
N THR A 264 -5.71 -15.82 11.31
CA THR A 264 -7.06 -16.20 11.72
C THR A 264 -7.86 -14.97 12.15
N ALA A 265 -7.26 -14.09 12.96
CA ALA A 265 -7.91 -12.87 13.43
C ALA A 265 -8.32 -11.95 12.26
N ILE A 266 -7.40 -11.70 11.32
CA ILE A 266 -7.66 -10.85 10.14
C ILE A 266 -8.70 -11.49 9.23
N ILE A 267 -8.56 -12.78 8.94
CA ILE A 267 -9.47 -13.48 8.03
C ILE A 267 -10.90 -13.44 8.56
N LEU A 268 -11.10 -13.77 9.84
CA LEU A 268 -12.42 -13.72 10.46
C LEU A 268 -12.96 -12.29 10.53
N LEU A 269 -12.10 -11.29 10.80
CA LEU A 269 -12.53 -9.89 10.87
C LEU A 269 -13.05 -9.40 9.52
N ILE A 270 -12.28 -9.62 8.45
CA ILE A 270 -12.65 -9.23 7.09
C ILE A 270 -13.89 -10.01 6.65
N THR A 271 -13.98 -11.30 6.95
CA THR A 271 -15.17 -12.12 6.63
C THR A 271 -16.43 -11.56 7.30
N GLY A 272 -16.37 -11.23 8.59
CA GLY A 272 -17.51 -10.65 9.28
C GLY A 272 -17.96 -9.30 8.69
N PHE A 273 -17.01 -8.43 8.34
CA PHE A 273 -17.33 -7.16 7.67
C PHE A 273 -17.87 -7.33 6.26
N GLU A 274 -17.37 -8.30 5.52
CA GLU A 274 -17.85 -8.62 4.20
C GLU A 274 -19.30 -9.13 4.24
N GLU A 275 -19.61 -10.07 5.14
CA GLU A 275 -20.97 -10.58 5.29
C GLU A 275 -21.93 -9.47 5.76
N ALA A 276 -21.48 -8.57 6.64
CA ALA A 276 -22.25 -7.39 7.02
C ALA A 276 -22.52 -6.44 5.85
N SER A 277 -21.60 -6.39 4.88
CA SER A 277 -21.74 -5.60 3.66
C SER A 277 -22.65 -6.29 2.62
N ASN A 278 -22.68 -7.62 2.57
CA ASN A 278 -23.47 -8.44 1.65
C ASN A 278 -24.95 -8.63 2.09
N PHE A 279 -25.56 -7.58 2.65
CA PHE A 279 -26.99 -7.52 3.02
C PHE A 279 -27.47 -8.48 4.12
N SER A 280 -26.57 -9.23 4.76
CA SER A 280 -26.92 -10.02 5.95
C SER A 280 -27.21 -9.08 7.13
N PRO A 281 -28.25 -9.35 7.96
CA PRO A 281 -28.50 -8.55 9.14
C PRO A 281 -27.28 -8.54 10.06
N TRP A 282 -26.95 -7.39 10.65
CA TRP A 282 -25.86 -7.27 11.63
C TRP A 282 -26.03 -8.17 12.85
N SER A 283 -27.26 -8.57 13.17
CA SER A 283 -27.59 -9.50 14.26
C SER A 283 -27.49 -10.98 13.85
N SER A 284 -27.23 -11.28 12.58
CA SER A 284 -27.12 -12.65 12.09
C SER A 284 -25.87 -13.33 12.66
N ALA A 285 -25.97 -14.64 12.88
CA ALA A 285 -24.85 -15.45 13.35
C ALA A 285 -23.68 -15.42 12.36
N GLU A 286 -23.94 -15.28 11.06
CA GLU A 286 -22.95 -15.21 9.99
C GLU A 286 -22.05 -13.96 10.09
N VAL A 287 -22.58 -12.85 10.62
CA VAL A 287 -21.81 -11.62 10.86
C VAL A 287 -21.18 -11.63 12.25
N LEU A 288 -21.96 -11.89 13.30
CA LEU A 288 -21.50 -11.78 14.68
C LEU A 288 -20.49 -12.86 15.07
N ALA A 289 -20.66 -14.10 14.63
CA ALA A 289 -19.75 -15.19 15.00
C ALA A 289 -18.30 -14.91 14.56
N PRO A 290 -18.00 -14.64 13.27
CA PRO A 290 -16.63 -14.36 12.86
C PRO A 290 -16.08 -13.08 13.50
N MET A 291 -16.89 -12.04 13.71
CA MET A 291 -16.45 -10.81 14.39
C MET A 291 -16.05 -11.05 15.85
N LEU A 292 -16.89 -11.75 16.63
CA LEU A 292 -16.62 -12.03 18.04
C LEU A 292 -15.44 -12.98 18.22
N ILE A 293 -15.36 -14.04 17.39
CA ILE A 293 -14.22 -14.96 17.40
C ILE A 293 -12.95 -14.19 17.01
N SER A 294 -12.99 -13.31 16.01
CA SER A 294 -11.85 -12.47 15.65
C SER A 294 -11.37 -11.62 16.82
N MET A 295 -12.27 -10.99 17.58
CA MET A 295 -11.88 -10.20 18.76
C MET A 295 -11.16 -11.05 19.81
N VAL A 296 -11.66 -12.24 20.10
CA VAL A 296 -11.01 -13.18 21.04
C VAL A 296 -9.63 -13.59 20.53
N VAL A 297 -9.51 -13.90 19.23
CA VAL A 297 -8.23 -14.29 18.62
C VAL A 297 -7.25 -13.12 18.58
N TRP A 298 -7.70 -11.87 18.37
CA TRP A 298 -6.85 -10.68 18.49
C TRP A 298 -6.30 -10.50 19.91
N ILE A 299 -7.12 -10.70 20.94
CA ILE A 299 -6.67 -10.66 22.34
C ILE A 299 -5.63 -11.75 22.59
N ALA A 300 -5.89 -12.97 22.12
CA ALA A 300 -4.95 -14.09 22.22
C ALA A 300 -3.63 -13.80 21.49
N PHE A 301 -3.69 -13.21 20.29
CA PHE A 301 -2.54 -12.80 19.50
C PHE A 301 -1.69 -11.77 20.25
N PHE A 302 -2.26 -10.66 20.71
CA PHE A 302 -1.51 -9.62 21.43
C PHE A 302 -0.95 -10.13 22.75
N PHE A 303 -1.69 -10.98 23.46
CA PHE A 303 -1.19 -11.62 24.68
C PHE A 303 0.00 -12.53 24.39
N PHE A 304 -0.10 -13.38 23.36
CA PHE A 304 0.96 -14.28 22.94
C PHE A 304 2.22 -13.53 22.50
N GLU A 305 2.08 -12.52 21.63
CA GLU A 305 3.19 -11.68 21.15
C GLU A 305 3.86 -10.89 22.28
N ARG A 306 3.08 -10.40 23.24
CA ARG A 306 3.61 -9.75 24.44
C ARG A 306 4.41 -10.75 25.29
N MET A 307 3.88 -11.94 25.54
CA MET A 307 4.59 -12.97 26.29
C MET A 307 5.87 -13.41 25.59
N LEU A 308 5.82 -13.60 24.27
CA LEU A 308 6.96 -14.00 23.46
C LEU A 308 8.06 -12.92 23.50
N THR A 309 7.68 -11.65 23.35
CA THR A 309 8.62 -10.52 23.42
C THR A 309 9.25 -10.38 24.82
N LEU A 310 8.47 -10.60 25.89
CA LEU A 310 8.95 -10.47 27.28
C LEU A 310 9.86 -11.62 27.73
N ARG A 311 9.79 -12.79 27.11
CA ARG A 311 10.63 -13.94 27.47
C ARG A 311 12.11 -13.76 27.13
N ALA A 312 12.49 -12.66 26.46
CA ALA A 312 13.85 -12.35 26.04
C ALA A 312 14.57 -13.50 25.32
N THR A 313 13.81 -14.44 24.77
CA THR A 313 14.34 -15.54 23.95
C THR A 313 14.66 -14.99 22.58
N GLU A 314 15.89 -15.22 22.10
CA GLU A 314 16.30 -14.86 20.73
C GLU A 314 15.46 -15.58 19.66
N PHE A 315 14.76 -16.67 20.04
CA PHE A 315 13.93 -17.49 19.16
C PHE A 315 12.66 -18.02 19.86
N PRO A 316 11.52 -18.14 19.16
CA PRO A 316 11.25 -17.63 17.80
C PRO A 316 11.14 -16.11 17.76
N GLU A 317 11.45 -15.52 16.61
CA GLU A 317 11.36 -14.08 16.39
C GLU A 317 9.88 -13.69 16.21
N PRO A 318 9.35 -12.76 17.03
CA PRO A 318 7.93 -12.40 17.01
C PRO A 318 7.51 -11.86 15.64
N VAL A 319 6.31 -12.24 15.20
CA VAL A 319 5.74 -11.72 13.93
C VAL A 319 5.39 -10.24 14.08
N PHE A 320 4.90 -9.86 15.26
CA PHE A 320 4.64 -8.47 15.61
C PHE A 320 5.33 -8.11 16.93
N PRO A 321 6.56 -7.55 16.87
CA PRO A 321 7.31 -7.19 18.08
C PRO A 321 6.53 -6.24 19.00
N TRP A 322 6.37 -6.60 20.28
CA TRP A 322 5.59 -5.79 21.25
C TRP A 322 6.11 -4.36 21.43
N ARG A 323 7.39 -4.12 21.09
CA ARG A 323 8.00 -2.78 21.05
C ARG A 323 7.25 -1.79 20.14
N PHE A 324 6.54 -2.28 19.13
CA PHE A 324 5.71 -1.46 18.25
C PHE A 324 4.52 -0.87 19.01
N CYS A 325 3.94 -1.64 19.94
CA CYS A 325 2.87 -1.17 20.82
C CYS A 325 3.36 -0.17 21.87
N THR A 326 4.62 -0.28 22.31
CA THR A 326 5.16 0.64 23.32
C THR A 326 5.70 1.94 22.71
N SER A 327 6.04 1.95 21.43
CA SER A 327 6.52 3.15 20.74
C SER A 327 5.35 4.01 20.27
N ARG A 328 5.19 5.18 20.89
CA ARG A 328 4.18 6.18 20.52
C ARG A 328 4.21 6.56 19.04
N VAL A 329 5.41 6.63 18.44
CA VAL A 329 5.57 7.07 17.06
C VAL A 329 5.16 5.96 16.09
N ILE A 330 5.52 4.70 16.38
CA ILE A 330 5.13 3.55 15.56
C ILE A 330 3.61 3.35 15.62
N MET A 331 3.01 3.47 16.80
CA MET A 331 1.56 3.41 16.92
C MET A 331 0.87 4.55 16.17
N GLY A 332 1.43 5.77 16.22
CA GLY A 332 0.96 6.90 15.42
C GLY A 332 1.00 6.63 13.91
N ILE A 333 2.07 5.99 13.41
CA ILE A 333 2.21 5.55 12.01
C ILE A 333 1.09 4.55 11.66
N PHE A 334 0.87 3.53 12.47
CA PHE A 334 -0.17 2.52 12.22
C PHE A 334 -1.59 3.11 12.28
N MET A 335 -1.87 4.00 13.24
CA MET A 335 -3.16 4.67 13.34
C MET A 335 -3.41 5.59 12.13
N ASN A 336 -2.42 6.38 11.69
CA ASN A 336 -2.54 7.18 10.47
C ASN A 336 -2.76 6.29 9.24
N ALA A 337 -2.03 5.18 9.14
CA ALA A 337 -2.20 4.23 8.03
C ALA A 337 -3.63 3.67 7.99
N PHE A 338 -4.19 3.28 9.14
CA PHE A 338 -5.56 2.79 9.27
C PHE A 338 -6.59 3.85 8.85
N LEU A 339 -6.50 5.06 9.42
CA LEU A 339 -7.48 6.13 9.22
C LEU A 339 -7.42 6.71 7.80
N CYS A 340 -6.21 6.91 7.26
CA CYS A 340 -6.06 7.29 5.85
C CYS A 340 -6.53 6.18 4.91
N GLY A 341 -6.28 4.90 5.26
CA GLY A 341 -6.77 3.74 4.52
C GLY A 341 -8.30 3.67 4.43
N ALA A 342 -8.99 4.04 5.52
CA ALA A 342 -10.44 4.17 5.58
C ALA A 342 -10.97 5.17 4.54
N VAL A 343 -10.45 6.41 4.57
CA VAL A 343 -10.85 7.47 3.63
C VAL A 343 -10.52 7.10 2.19
N PHE A 344 -9.32 6.59 1.95
CA PHE A 344 -8.86 6.22 0.61
C PHE A 344 -9.74 5.14 -0.02
N THR A 345 -9.95 4.03 0.68
CA THR A 345 -10.69 2.88 0.15
C THR A 345 -12.15 3.23 -0.08
N ALA A 346 -12.78 3.94 0.87
CA ALA A 346 -14.15 4.38 0.73
C ALA A 346 -14.32 5.33 -0.47
N CYS A 347 -13.44 6.32 -0.66
CA CYS A 347 -13.51 7.21 -1.83
C CYS A 347 -13.31 6.48 -3.16
N VAL A 348 -12.35 5.55 -3.25
CA VAL A 348 -12.09 4.78 -4.48
C VAL A 348 -13.31 3.99 -4.93
N ILE A 349 -14.08 3.43 -3.98
CA ILE A 349 -15.24 2.59 -4.27
C ILE A 349 -16.52 3.43 -4.44
N GLN A 350 -16.74 4.40 -3.55
CA GLN A 350 -18.00 5.14 -3.50
C GLN A 350 -18.11 6.20 -4.60
N ILE A 351 -17.00 6.81 -5.05
CA ILE A 351 -17.03 7.83 -6.11
C ILE A 351 -17.59 7.25 -7.43
N PRO A 352 -17.07 6.14 -7.99
CA PRO A 352 -17.65 5.53 -9.18
C PRO A 352 -19.08 5.02 -8.93
N LEU A 353 -19.35 4.48 -7.74
CA LEU A 353 -20.66 3.94 -7.38
C LEU A 353 -21.73 5.02 -7.39
N LEU A 354 -21.42 6.22 -6.89
CA LEU A 354 -22.31 7.38 -6.94
C LEU A 354 -22.76 7.70 -8.37
N TYR A 355 -21.82 7.80 -9.31
CA TYR A 355 -22.14 8.18 -10.69
C TYR A 355 -22.89 7.08 -11.44
N GLN A 356 -22.63 5.81 -11.12
CA GLN A 356 -23.39 4.68 -11.67
C GLN A 356 -24.79 4.61 -11.09
N ALA A 357 -24.93 4.65 -9.75
CA ALA A 357 -26.22 4.50 -9.07
C ALA A 357 -27.15 5.69 -9.27
N VAL A 358 -26.62 6.92 -9.13
CA VAL A 358 -27.43 8.14 -9.15
C VAL A 358 -27.56 8.70 -10.56
N ASN A 359 -26.48 8.77 -11.34
CA ASN A 359 -26.54 9.33 -12.70
C ASN A 359 -26.84 8.28 -13.78
N GLY A 360 -26.74 6.99 -13.48
CA GLY A 360 -26.92 5.92 -14.48
C GLY A 360 -25.80 5.89 -15.51
N GLU A 361 -24.61 6.40 -15.17
CA GLU A 361 -23.47 6.39 -16.08
C GLU A 361 -22.93 4.97 -16.26
N SER A 362 -22.41 4.70 -17.45
CA SER A 362 -21.65 3.47 -17.71
C SER A 362 -20.44 3.36 -16.77
N PRO A 363 -19.97 2.14 -16.44
CA PRO A 363 -18.75 1.92 -15.67
C PRO A 363 -17.52 2.68 -16.21
N TRP A 364 -17.41 2.82 -17.54
CA TRP A 364 -16.35 3.61 -18.19
C TRP A 364 -16.33 5.06 -17.72
N HIS A 365 -17.44 5.78 -17.89
CA HIS A 365 -17.56 7.19 -17.50
C HIS A 365 -17.39 7.39 -15.98
N ALA A 366 -17.91 6.47 -15.16
CA ALA A 366 -17.70 6.49 -13.71
C ALA A 366 -16.22 6.31 -13.32
N GLY A 367 -15.49 5.45 -14.04
CA GLY A 367 -14.04 5.31 -13.90
C GLY A 367 -13.27 6.57 -14.30
N VAL A 368 -13.66 7.23 -15.41
CA VAL A 368 -13.08 8.52 -15.82
C VAL A 368 -13.26 9.57 -14.73
N ARG A 369 -14.40 9.58 -14.04
CA ARG A 369 -14.66 10.50 -12.92
C ARG A 369 -13.85 10.20 -11.67
N LEU A 370 -13.26 9.01 -11.53
CA LEU A 370 -12.35 8.69 -10.42
C LEU A 370 -10.92 9.23 -10.66
N ILE A 371 -10.55 9.51 -11.91
CA ILE A 371 -9.18 9.92 -12.29
C ILE A 371 -8.65 11.10 -11.46
N PRO A 372 -9.43 12.17 -11.17
CA PRO A 372 -8.92 13.28 -10.35
C PRO A 372 -8.52 12.87 -8.95
N PHE A 373 -9.31 12.02 -8.29
CA PHE A 373 -8.94 11.45 -6.99
C PHE A 373 -7.74 10.51 -7.12
N GLY A 374 -7.84 9.53 -8.04
CA GLY A 374 -6.83 8.48 -8.24
C GLY A 374 -5.47 9.02 -8.71
N GLY A 375 -5.43 10.15 -9.41
CA GLY A 375 -4.22 10.86 -9.82
C GLY A 375 -3.71 11.86 -8.78
N ALA A 376 -4.56 12.37 -7.89
CA ALA A 376 -4.13 13.27 -6.83
C ALA A 376 -3.44 12.56 -5.66
N VAL A 377 -3.91 11.37 -5.28
CA VAL A 377 -3.23 10.49 -4.29
C VAL A 377 -1.75 10.33 -4.63
N PRO A 378 -1.39 9.93 -5.86
CA PRO A 378 -0.01 9.70 -6.17
C PRO A 378 0.81 10.97 -6.31
N PHE A 379 0.20 12.03 -6.83
CA PHE A 379 0.82 13.35 -6.85
C PHE A 379 1.11 13.85 -5.41
N GLY A 380 0.20 13.65 -4.46
CA GLY A 380 0.36 14.02 -3.06
C GLY A 380 1.48 13.25 -2.35
N ALA A 381 1.55 11.93 -2.55
CA ALA A 381 2.63 11.13 -1.98
C ALA A 381 3.99 11.54 -2.57
N GLY A 382 4.05 11.79 -3.89
CA GLY A 382 5.26 12.30 -4.53
C GLY A 382 5.67 13.71 -4.07
N LEU A 383 4.69 14.60 -3.86
CA LEU A 383 4.91 15.94 -3.31
C LEU A 383 5.48 15.86 -1.90
N SER A 384 4.97 14.94 -1.07
CA SER A 384 5.49 14.73 0.29
C SER A 384 6.95 14.25 0.28
N ALA A 385 7.26 13.29 -0.58
CA ALA A 385 8.61 12.81 -0.79
C ALA A 385 9.56 13.93 -1.25
N ALA A 386 9.17 14.70 -2.27
CA ALA A 386 9.99 15.77 -2.80
C ALA A 386 10.25 16.89 -1.77
N LEU A 387 9.24 17.27 -0.98
CA LEU A 387 9.36 18.31 0.03
C LEU A 387 10.18 17.85 1.25
N CYS A 388 9.96 16.63 1.74
CA CYS A 388 10.74 16.07 2.84
C CYS A 388 12.20 15.82 2.44
N GLY A 389 12.45 15.32 1.22
CA GLY A 389 13.79 15.03 0.73
C GLY A 389 14.57 16.29 0.33
N LYS A 390 14.06 17.08 -0.62
CA LYS A 390 14.81 18.19 -1.21
C LYS A 390 14.83 19.44 -0.32
N ARG A 391 13.72 19.72 0.36
CA ARG A 391 13.59 20.93 1.21
C ARG A 391 13.82 20.65 2.70
N ARG A 392 14.13 19.40 3.07
CA ARG A 392 14.38 18.97 4.46
C ARG A 392 13.28 19.42 5.42
N ILE A 393 12.04 19.54 4.93
CA ILE A 393 10.89 19.88 5.76
C ILE A 393 10.64 18.70 6.71
N PRO A 394 10.48 18.94 8.02
CA PRO A 394 10.16 17.89 8.96
C PRO A 394 8.92 17.10 8.54
N ILE A 395 9.05 15.78 8.52
CA ILE A 395 8.08 14.88 7.90
C ILE A 395 6.66 15.06 8.51
N ILE A 396 6.58 15.29 9.81
CA ILE A 396 5.31 15.46 10.53
C ILE A 396 4.51 16.71 10.11
N TYR A 397 5.17 17.79 9.68
CA TYR A 397 4.48 19.02 9.30
C TYR A 397 3.63 18.85 8.04
N MET A 398 3.89 17.80 7.26
CA MET A 398 3.10 17.49 6.07
C MET A 398 1.79 16.77 6.39
N LEU A 399 1.61 16.18 7.57
CA LEU A 399 0.36 15.52 7.96
C LEU A 399 -0.77 16.52 8.21
N PHE A 400 -0.49 17.67 8.84
CA PHE A 400 -1.51 18.70 9.08
C PHE A 400 -2.18 19.24 7.80
N PRO A 401 -1.46 19.69 6.75
CA PRO A 401 -2.10 20.09 5.50
C PRO A 401 -2.79 18.92 4.80
N ALA A 402 -2.28 17.68 4.94
CA ALA A 402 -2.94 16.49 4.42
C ALA A 402 -4.35 16.32 5.02
N LEU A 403 -4.46 16.44 6.35
CA LEU A 403 -5.73 16.38 7.08
C LEU A 403 -6.70 17.48 6.65
N VAL A 404 -6.21 18.71 6.50
CA VAL A 404 -7.04 19.84 6.03
C VAL A 404 -7.60 19.55 4.64
N PHE A 405 -6.77 19.10 3.70
CA PHE A 405 -7.24 18.77 2.35
C PHE A 405 -8.26 17.62 2.34
N GLN A 406 -8.04 16.57 3.13
CA GLN A 406 -9.03 15.49 3.28
C GLN A 406 -10.34 15.99 3.86
N ALA A 407 -10.30 16.71 4.99
CA ALA A 407 -11.49 17.20 5.69
C ALA A 407 -12.30 18.17 4.83
N VAL A 408 -11.66 19.18 4.23
CA VAL A 408 -12.33 20.17 3.40
C VAL A 408 -12.98 19.49 2.19
N GLY A 409 -12.26 18.60 1.50
CA GLY A 409 -12.80 17.93 0.32
C GLY A 409 -14.01 17.06 0.65
N LEU A 410 -13.94 16.27 1.73
CA LEU A 410 -15.07 15.45 2.21
C LEU A 410 -16.27 16.29 2.66
N VAL A 411 -16.04 17.38 3.42
CA VAL A 411 -17.10 18.28 3.89
C VAL A 411 -17.90 18.83 2.71
N PHE A 412 -17.23 19.34 1.68
CA PHE A 412 -17.93 19.90 0.53
C PHE A 412 -18.57 18.83 -0.37
N MET A 413 -17.92 17.68 -0.55
CA MET A 413 -18.52 16.56 -1.30
C MET A 413 -19.77 16.00 -0.60
N SER A 414 -19.84 16.04 0.74
CA SER A 414 -20.98 15.55 1.53
C SER A 414 -22.25 16.44 1.50
N ARG A 415 -22.19 17.57 0.78
CA ARG A 415 -23.29 18.54 0.62
C ARG A 415 -23.92 18.48 -0.76
N MET A 416 -23.69 17.40 -1.50
CA MET A 416 -24.12 17.29 -2.89
C MET A 416 -25.64 17.10 -3.00
N THR A 417 -26.25 17.79 -3.97
CA THR A 417 -27.67 17.68 -4.34
C THR A 417 -27.79 17.16 -5.77
N LEU A 418 -28.97 16.63 -6.14
CA LEU A 418 -29.19 16.07 -7.47
C LEU A 418 -28.90 17.09 -8.59
N ASP A 419 -29.28 18.36 -8.39
CA ASP A 419 -29.03 19.45 -9.36
C ASP A 419 -27.55 19.76 -9.57
N HIS A 420 -26.69 19.37 -8.63
CA HIS A 420 -25.27 19.69 -8.61
C HIS A 420 -24.37 18.46 -8.70
N ILE A 421 -24.91 17.27 -8.98
CA ILE A 421 -24.12 16.03 -9.07
C ILE A 421 -23.08 16.08 -10.20
N LEU A 422 -23.40 16.79 -11.29
CA LEU A 422 -22.52 16.99 -12.45
C LEU A 422 -21.74 18.31 -12.38
N TRP A 423 -21.77 19.01 -11.24
CA TRP A 423 -21.04 20.25 -11.08
C TRP A 423 -19.53 20.02 -11.24
N LYS A 424 -18.89 20.78 -12.14
CA LYS A 424 -17.46 20.63 -12.46
C LYS A 424 -16.53 20.81 -11.26
N GLY A 425 -16.98 21.53 -10.22
CA GLY A 425 -16.21 21.71 -8.99
C GLY A 425 -15.96 20.41 -8.21
N GLN A 426 -16.74 19.35 -8.46
CA GLN A 426 -16.52 18.03 -7.85
C GLN A 426 -15.13 17.47 -8.17
N TYR A 427 -14.62 17.71 -9.38
CA TYR A 427 -13.27 17.26 -9.75
C TYR A 427 -12.18 17.93 -8.91
N GLY A 428 -12.36 19.21 -8.57
CA GLY A 428 -11.45 19.94 -7.68
C GLY A 428 -11.49 19.41 -6.25
N LEU A 429 -12.68 19.08 -5.75
CA LEU A 429 -12.84 18.49 -4.42
C LEU A 429 -12.25 17.09 -4.33
N GLN A 430 -12.50 16.24 -5.32
CA GLN A 430 -11.90 14.90 -5.45
C GLN A 430 -10.39 14.97 -5.52
N PHE A 431 -9.84 15.89 -6.32
CA PHE A 431 -8.40 16.11 -6.40
C PHE A 431 -7.84 16.54 -5.03
N MET A 432 -8.50 17.45 -4.32
CA MET A 432 -8.06 17.89 -3.01
C MET A 432 -8.07 16.76 -1.96
N THR A 433 -9.16 15.97 -1.88
CA THR A 433 -9.23 14.82 -0.97
C THR A 433 -8.16 13.78 -1.31
N GLY A 434 -7.99 13.48 -2.60
CA GLY A 434 -6.95 12.56 -3.07
C GLY A 434 -5.56 13.05 -2.73
N LEU A 435 -5.27 14.34 -2.93
CA LEU A 435 -3.99 14.96 -2.57
C LEU A 435 -3.67 14.79 -1.08
N GLY A 436 -4.66 15.03 -0.22
CA GLY A 436 -4.53 14.83 1.23
C GLY A 436 -4.24 13.37 1.61
N CYS A 437 -4.97 12.41 1.03
CA CYS A 437 -4.69 10.98 1.25
C CYS A 437 -3.28 10.63 0.79
N GLY A 438 -2.87 11.14 -0.37
CA GLY A 438 -1.54 10.97 -0.94
C GLY A 438 -0.42 11.42 -0.03
N ILE A 439 -0.50 12.66 0.46
CA ILE A 439 0.50 13.22 1.36
C ILE A 439 0.58 12.38 2.64
N SER A 440 -0.56 11.99 3.24
CA SER A 440 -0.58 11.14 4.44
C SER A 440 0.10 9.78 4.19
N MET A 441 -0.24 9.09 3.10
CA MET A 441 0.39 7.82 2.73
C MET A 441 1.90 7.94 2.48
N GLY A 442 2.33 9.00 1.80
CA GLY A 442 3.75 9.25 1.51
C GLY A 442 4.55 9.53 2.78
N VAL A 443 4.03 10.37 3.67
CA VAL A 443 4.64 10.67 4.98
C VAL A 443 4.79 9.41 5.82
N VAL A 444 3.70 8.65 6.00
CA VAL A 444 3.71 7.42 6.80
C VAL A 444 4.75 6.44 6.25
N THR A 445 4.85 6.30 4.92
CA THR A 445 5.83 5.41 4.27
C THR A 445 7.28 5.86 4.49
N LEU A 446 7.55 7.18 4.45
CA LEU A 446 8.90 7.72 4.66
C LEU A 446 9.34 7.72 6.12
N MET A 447 8.40 7.75 7.07
CA MET A 447 8.70 7.73 8.50
C MET A 447 9.24 6.38 8.98
N ILE A 448 8.75 5.27 8.43
CA ILE A 448 9.12 3.91 8.85
C ILE A 448 10.63 3.70 8.87
N PRO A 449 11.37 3.87 7.75
CA PRO A 449 12.81 3.65 7.74
C PRO A 449 13.60 4.66 8.61
N ALA A 450 12.98 5.76 9.02
CA ALA A 450 13.62 6.78 9.83
C ALA A 450 13.50 6.54 11.35
N VAL A 451 12.50 5.76 11.79
CA VAL A 451 12.23 5.53 13.22
C VAL A 451 12.36 4.07 13.66
N ILE A 452 12.51 3.15 12.71
CA ILE A 452 12.53 1.70 12.96
C ILE A 452 13.93 1.14 12.69
N GLU A 453 14.35 0.22 13.56
CA GLU A 453 15.60 -0.51 13.41
C GLU A 453 15.59 -1.38 12.14
N ARG A 454 16.74 -1.55 11.48
CA ARG A 454 16.85 -2.30 10.22
C ARG A 454 16.27 -3.72 10.31
N ARG A 455 16.40 -4.39 11.47
CA ARG A 455 15.85 -5.74 11.70
C ARG A 455 14.33 -5.83 11.60
N ASP A 456 13.64 -4.75 11.93
CA ASP A 456 12.18 -4.69 12.03
C ASP A 456 11.56 -3.98 10.82
N LEU A 457 12.38 -3.42 9.92
CA LEU A 457 11.96 -2.60 8.79
C LEU A 457 10.94 -3.31 7.90
N ALA A 458 11.21 -4.57 7.54
CA ALA A 458 10.34 -5.36 6.69
C ALA A 458 8.97 -5.61 7.35
N THR A 459 9.00 -6.01 8.61
CA THR A 459 7.81 -6.30 9.41
C THR A 459 6.94 -5.05 9.59
N ALA A 460 7.55 -3.91 9.93
CA ALA A 460 6.81 -2.67 10.13
C ALA A 460 6.26 -2.06 8.84
N THR A 461 7.00 -2.16 7.73
CA THR A 461 6.52 -1.76 6.40
C THR A 461 5.28 -2.56 6.01
N ALA A 462 5.36 -3.89 6.12
CA ALA A 462 4.24 -4.77 5.81
C ALA A 462 3.05 -4.53 6.74
N THR A 463 3.30 -4.31 8.04
CA THR A 463 2.24 -4.05 9.01
C THR A 463 1.52 -2.74 8.71
N THR A 464 2.25 -1.69 8.32
CA THR A 464 1.66 -0.40 7.95
C THR A 464 0.69 -0.55 6.77
N VAL A 465 1.09 -1.30 5.74
CA VAL A 465 0.22 -1.56 4.57
C VAL A 465 -0.98 -2.42 4.97
N GLN A 466 -0.76 -3.47 5.75
CA GLN A 466 -1.81 -4.36 6.21
C GLN A 466 -2.87 -3.62 7.05
N VAL A 467 -2.44 -2.79 7.99
CA VAL A 467 -3.31 -1.95 8.82
C VAL A 467 -4.07 -0.92 7.98
N ARG A 468 -3.45 -0.37 6.93
CA ARG A 468 -4.13 0.52 5.96
C ARG A 468 -5.26 -0.19 5.24
N MET A 469 -5.01 -1.40 4.73
CA MET A 469 -6.04 -2.20 4.06
C MET A 469 -7.17 -2.58 5.04
N LEU A 470 -6.83 -2.91 6.28
CA LEU A 470 -7.82 -3.23 7.31
C LEU A 470 -8.72 -2.01 7.63
N GLY A 471 -8.14 -0.82 7.75
CA GLY A 471 -8.92 0.42 7.93
C GLY A 471 -9.85 0.70 6.75
N GLY A 472 -9.38 0.43 5.53
CA GLY A 472 -10.18 0.48 4.31
C GLY A 472 -11.39 -0.45 4.34
N ALA A 473 -11.17 -1.72 4.65
CA ALA A 473 -12.23 -2.74 4.72
C ALA A 473 -13.26 -2.42 5.81
N LEU A 474 -12.80 -2.06 7.03
CA LEU A 474 -13.69 -1.67 8.13
C LEU A 474 -14.55 -0.47 7.73
N SER A 475 -13.92 0.59 7.23
CA SER A 475 -14.63 1.82 6.88
C SER A 475 -15.67 1.57 5.80
N LEU A 476 -15.30 0.82 4.75
CA LEU A 476 -16.22 0.45 3.69
C LEU A 476 -17.44 -0.31 4.23
N ALA A 477 -17.24 -1.29 5.11
CA ALA A 477 -18.34 -2.05 5.70
C ALA A 477 -19.26 -1.16 6.55
N VAL A 478 -18.69 -0.26 7.37
CA VAL A 478 -19.46 0.69 8.18
C VAL A 478 -20.29 1.63 7.31
N VAL A 479 -19.67 2.29 6.31
CA VAL A 479 -20.39 3.25 5.46
C VAL A 479 -21.42 2.57 4.55
N THR A 480 -21.15 1.36 4.09
CA THR A 480 -22.08 0.57 3.27
C THR A 480 -23.26 0.10 4.09
N ALA A 481 -23.04 -0.39 5.31
CA ALA A 481 -24.11 -0.80 6.20
C ALA A 481 -25.04 0.34 6.58
N VAL A 482 -24.48 1.52 6.90
CA VAL A 482 -25.28 2.70 7.23
C VAL A 482 -26.13 3.13 6.03
N MET A 483 -25.57 3.10 4.82
CA MET A 483 -26.31 3.37 3.59
C MET A 483 -27.40 2.33 3.34
N ASN A 484 -27.11 1.03 3.48
CA ASN A 484 -28.09 -0.04 3.28
C ASN A 484 -29.24 0.03 4.28
N HIS A 485 -28.95 0.40 5.54
CA HIS A 485 -29.98 0.60 6.55
C HIS A 485 -30.92 1.76 6.18
N ASP A 486 -30.37 2.90 5.77
CA ASP A 486 -31.13 4.09 5.37
C ASP A 486 -31.95 3.85 4.10
N LEU A 487 -31.35 3.18 3.11
CA LEU A 487 -32.04 2.78 1.87
C LEU A 487 -33.18 1.82 2.16
N ASN A 488 -32.96 0.78 2.95
CA ASN A 488 -34.03 -0.17 3.31
C ASN A 488 -35.16 0.53 4.07
N HIS A 489 -34.85 1.37 5.04
CA HIS A 489 -35.86 2.07 5.83
C HIS A 489 -36.70 3.03 4.95
N THR A 490 -36.06 3.79 4.06
CA THR A 490 -36.74 4.79 3.22
C THR A 490 -37.48 4.17 2.05
N LEU A 491 -36.89 3.18 1.39
CA LEU A 491 -37.45 2.59 0.17
C LEU A 491 -38.46 1.46 0.44
N ALA A 492 -38.43 0.81 1.62
CA ALA A 492 -39.40 -0.24 1.97
C ALA A 492 -40.86 0.27 1.98
N GLY A 493 -41.07 1.57 2.17
CA GLY A 493 -42.40 2.20 2.06
C GLY A 493 -42.81 2.57 0.63
N ILE A 494 -41.91 2.48 -0.36
CA ILE A 494 -42.09 3.05 -1.70
C ILE A 494 -42.04 1.96 -2.79
N LEU A 495 -41.18 0.96 -2.62
CA LEU A 495 -40.95 -0.10 -3.59
C LEU A 495 -41.33 -1.48 -3.02
N PRO A 496 -41.87 -2.39 -3.84
CA PRO A 496 -42.12 -3.76 -3.41
C PRO A 496 -40.81 -4.49 -3.07
N PRO A 497 -40.80 -5.39 -2.06
CA PRO A 497 -39.59 -6.04 -1.55
C PRO A 497 -38.74 -6.74 -2.61
N LYS A 498 -39.36 -7.31 -3.66
CA LYS A 498 -38.68 -7.97 -4.77
C LYS A 498 -37.89 -7.00 -5.66
N GLN A 499 -38.40 -5.79 -5.90
CA GLN A 499 -37.69 -4.76 -6.66
C GLN A 499 -36.56 -4.14 -5.83
N LEU A 500 -36.76 -3.99 -4.53
CA LEU A 500 -35.72 -3.57 -3.59
C LEU A 500 -34.49 -4.48 -3.64
N VAL A 501 -34.69 -5.80 -3.47
CA VAL A 501 -33.62 -6.79 -3.55
C VAL A 501 -32.91 -6.74 -4.91
N HIS A 502 -33.65 -6.55 -6.00
CA HIS A 502 -33.09 -6.49 -7.35
C HIS A 502 -32.28 -5.20 -7.62
N ILE A 503 -32.68 -4.06 -7.04
CA ILE A 503 -31.91 -2.80 -7.08
C ILE A 503 -30.60 -2.91 -6.28
N PHE A 504 -30.64 -3.61 -5.15
CA PHE A 504 -29.46 -3.86 -4.33
C PHE A 504 -28.48 -4.85 -4.95
N GLN A 505 -28.95 -5.78 -5.79
CA GLN A 505 -28.11 -6.78 -6.46
C GLN A 505 -27.54 -6.28 -7.80
N THR A 506 -28.19 -5.35 -8.48
CA THR A 506 -27.70 -4.83 -9.77
C THR A 506 -28.14 -3.38 -9.97
N LEU A 507 -27.16 -2.48 -10.06
CA LEU A 507 -27.40 -1.04 -10.30
C LEU A 507 -28.13 -0.78 -11.63
N GLU A 508 -28.01 -1.68 -12.60
CA GLU A 508 -28.75 -1.64 -13.87
C GLU A 508 -30.28 -1.72 -13.67
N ALA A 509 -30.73 -2.32 -12.57
CA ALA A 509 -32.15 -2.41 -12.25
C ALA A 509 -32.79 -1.04 -11.96
N ILE A 510 -32.00 -0.03 -11.56
CA ILE A 510 -32.47 1.35 -11.38
C ILE A 510 -32.98 1.95 -12.70
N GLY A 511 -32.43 1.50 -13.84
CA GLY A 511 -32.88 1.92 -15.18
C GLY A 511 -34.29 1.43 -15.53
N SER A 512 -34.78 0.36 -14.89
CA SER A 512 -36.08 -0.26 -15.18
C SER A 512 -37.27 0.36 -14.42
N ILE A 513 -37.01 1.35 -13.54
CA ILE A 513 -38.01 1.98 -12.68
C ILE A 513 -38.70 3.15 -13.40
N SER A 514 -40.01 3.30 -13.22
CA SER A 514 -40.80 4.41 -13.78
C SER A 514 -40.47 5.78 -13.13
N GLU A 515 -40.66 6.86 -13.90
CA GLU A 515 -40.09 8.19 -13.63
C GLU A 515 -40.67 9.05 -12.47
N PRO A 516 -41.63 8.62 -11.61
CA PRO A 516 -41.78 9.24 -10.30
C PRO A 516 -40.85 8.59 -9.25
N ASN A 517 -40.75 7.25 -9.25
CA ASN A 517 -40.04 6.50 -8.22
C ASN A 517 -38.52 6.55 -8.43
N LYS A 518 -38.06 6.68 -9.67
CA LYS A 518 -36.63 6.74 -10.00
C LYS A 518 -35.94 7.98 -9.41
N THR A 519 -36.60 9.14 -9.42
CA THR A 519 -36.06 10.37 -8.81
C THR A 519 -35.93 10.23 -7.29
N VAL A 520 -36.93 9.62 -6.63
CA VAL A 520 -36.90 9.38 -5.18
C VAL A 520 -35.80 8.38 -4.81
N VAL A 521 -35.64 7.31 -5.60
CA VAL A 521 -34.55 6.34 -5.43
C VAL A 521 -33.20 7.05 -5.56
N ARG A 522 -33.00 7.82 -6.63
CA ARG A 522 -31.76 8.59 -6.87
C ARG A 522 -31.43 9.56 -5.74
N ASP A 523 -32.43 10.29 -5.24
CA ASP A 523 -32.27 11.20 -4.09
C ASP A 523 -31.87 10.45 -2.81
N THR A 524 -32.49 9.29 -2.56
CA THR A 524 -32.18 8.46 -1.39
C THR A 524 -30.75 7.90 -1.48
N PHE A 525 -30.33 7.43 -2.65
CA PHE A 525 -28.94 7.00 -2.89
C PHE A 525 -27.94 8.15 -2.66
N LEU A 526 -28.26 9.36 -3.12
CA LEU A 526 -27.41 10.53 -2.92
C LEU A 526 -27.32 10.93 -1.44
N LYS A 527 -28.43 10.88 -0.70
CA LYS A 527 -28.45 11.11 0.76
C LYS A 527 -27.61 10.08 1.50
N GLY A 528 -27.74 8.80 1.13
CA GLY A 528 -26.89 7.71 1.63
C GLY A 528 -25.41 8.03 1.41
N TYR A 529 -25.02 8.38 0.19
CA TYR A 529 -23.64 8.77 -0.13
C TYR A 529 -23.14 9.98 0.69
N ASN A 530 -23.96 11.03 0.83
CA ASN A 530 -23.61 12.18 1.66
C ASN A 530 -23.38 11.77 3.13
N MET A 531 -24.18 10.84 3.66
CA MET A 531 -23.99 10.29 5.01
C MET A 531 -22.69 9.49 5.13
N GLN A 532 -22.35 8.68 4.12
CA GLN A 532 -21.07 7.95 4.09
C GLN A 532 -19.88 8.91 4.16
N LEU A 533 -19.88 9.98 3.37
CA LEU A 533 -18.81 10.99 3.41
C LEU A 533 -18.73 11.70 4.77
N ARG A 534 -19.87 11.94 5.45
CA ARG A 534 -19.88 12.50 6.80
C ARG A 534 -19.24 11.59 7.83
N ILE A 535 -19.45 10.28 7.71
CA ILE A 535 -18.76 9.29 8.56
C ILE A 535 -17.25 9.35 8.34
N LEU A 536 -16.80 9.48 7.07
CA LEU A 536 -15.37 9.62 6.75
C LEU A 536 -14.73 10.88 7.34
N ILE A 537 -15.48 11.98 7.49
CA ILE A 537 -14.98 13.17 8.21
C ILE A 537 -14.59 12.80 9.64
N GLY A 538 -15.37 11.92 10.29
CA GLY A 538 -15.03 11.37 11.61
C GLY A 538 -13.68 10.67 11.61
N PHE A 539 -13.40 9.81 10.62
CA PHE A 539 -12.09 9.15 10.47
C PHE A 539 -10.94 10.16 10.32
N VAL A 540 -11.12 11.22 9.53
CA VAL A 540 -10.12 12.30 9.39
C VAL A 540 -9.89 13.04 10.70
N LEU A 541 -10.96 13.31 11.47
CA LEU A 541 -10.82 13.97 12.78
C LEU A 541 -10.04 13.10 13.78
N PHE A 542 -10.23 11.77 13.75
CA PHE A 542 -9.43 10.85 14.55
C PHE A 542 -7.97 10.72 14.08
N GLU A 543 -7.64 11.16 12.86
CA GLU A 543 -6.26 11.17 12.35
C GLU A 543 -5.44 12.31 12.96
N ILE A 544 -6.09 13.35 13.53
CA ILE A 544 -5.44 14.44 14.28
C ILE A 544 -4.70 13.91 15.53
N PRO A 545 -5.34 13.23 16.50
CA PRO A 545 -4.62 12.70 17.66
C PRO A 545 -3.58 11.64 17.26
N ALA A 546 -3.84 10.85 16.21
CA ALA A 546 -2.85 9.91 15.67
C ALA A 546 -1.59 10.63 15.16
N THR A 547 -1.75 11.76 14.47
CA THR A 547 -0.66 12.63 14.03
C THR A 547 0.10 13.22 15.22
N LEU A 548 -0.61 13.66 16.28
CA LEU A 548 0.04 14.21 17.48
C LEU A 548 0.91 13.18 18.22
N LEU A 549 0.54 11.89 18.20
CA LEU A 549 1.37 10.81 18.78
C LEU A 549 2.75 10.71 18.12
N MET A 550 2.86 11.09 16.84
CA MET A 550 4.11 11.09 16.08
C MET A 550 5.02 12.29 16.40
N TRP A 551 4.54 13.28 17.15
CA TRP A 551 5.27 14.54 17.38
C TRP A 551 6.52 14.35 18.23
N GLN A 552 7.69 14.67 17.68
CA GLN A 552 8.98 14.62 18.39
C GLN A 552 9.58 16.03 18.51
N LYS A 553 10.28 16.32 19.61
CA LYS A 553 10.94 17.62 19.83
C LYS A 553 12.00 17.88 18.76
N ASP A 554 12.80 16.85 18.46
CA ASP A 554 13.72 16.84 17.31
C ASP A 554 13.00 16.18 16.13
N ALA A 555 12.49 17.03 15.24
CA ALA A 555 11.66 16.53 14.17
C ALA A 555 12.52 15.80 13.12
N VAL A 556 12.11 14.58 12.78
CA VAL A 556 12.81 13.72 11.82
C VAL A 556 12.94 14.44 10.46
N ARG A 557 14.18 14.58 10.00
CA ARG A 557 14.52 15.09 8.67
C ARG A 557 15.23 13.99 7.91
N ILE A 558 14.93 13.87 6.62
CA ILE A 558 15.66 12.96 5.73
C ILE A 558 17.06 13.57 5.54
N GLY A 559 18.10 12.79 5.88
CA GLY A 559 19.52 13.17 5.81
C GLY A 559 19.98 13.47 4.40
#